data_AF-F4PP52-F1
#
_entry.id   AF-F4PP52-F1
#
_cell.length_a   1.000
_cell.length_b   1.000
_cell.length_c   1.000
_cell.angle_alpha   90.00
_cell.angle_beta   90.00
_cell.angle_gamma   90.00
#
_symmetry.space_group_name_H-M   'P 1'
#
loop_
_entity.id
_entity.type
_entity.pdbx_description
1 polymer ?
#
loop_
_entity_poly.entity_id
_entity_poly.type
_entity_poly.pdbx_seq_one_letter_code
_entity_poly.pdbx_strand_id
1 'polypeptide(L)'
;MGDDHASVNEPFDIKNSQMDFDIERVEVVQFGTKFNVKPIAVFNVYLGTQIAASPKTVEVKCFKGSCSHHLEKDEFLKACEDVYEVKNNFDYDYDLIPPTFEIKKTIDLPSAGTFAIFQTAIIYGFRWRDPQTSDWRYLLEAVYANDVFAVPMDHVQYDTVPYNPLYTYFLIDGLSRWSQTK
;
A
#
# COMPACT_ATOMS: atom_id res chain seq x y z
N MET A 1 -21.57 -41.36 -10.28
CA MET A 1 -21.51 -40.03 -10.91
C MET A 1 -21.96 -39.05 -9.86
N GLY A 2 -21.02 -38.57 -9.05
CA GLY A 2 -21.26 -37.50 -8.10
C GLY A 2 -20.70 -36.24 -8.72
N ASP A 3 -21.57 -35.26 -8.97
CA ASP A 3 -21.17 -33.95 -9.45
C ASP A 3 -20.55 -33.19 -8.29
N ASP A 4 -19.23 -33.02 -8.35
CA ASP A 4 -18.49 -32.07 -7.53
C ASP A 4 -18.88 -30.66 -7.97
N HIS A 5 -19.77 -30.04 -7.18
CA HIS A 5 -20.03 -28.62 -7.26
C HIS A 5 -18.77 -27.88 -6.82
N ALA A 6 -18.00 -27.41 -7.81
CA ALA A 6 -16.98 -26.40 -7.63
C ALA A 6 -17.58 -25.19 -6.90
N SER A 7 -17.06 -24.90 -5.71
CA SER A 7 -17.35 -23.66 -5.01
C SER A 7 -16.84 -22.50 -5.86
N VAL A 8 -17.78 -21.70 -6.37
CA VAL A 8 -17.48 -20.45 -7.05
C VAL A 8 -16.78 -19.55 -6.04
N ASN A 9 -15.51 -19.21 -6.30
CA ASN A 9 -14.79 -18.19 -5.55
C ASN A 9 -15.58 -16.88 -5.64
N GLU A 10 -16.22 -16.50 -4.54
CA GLU A 10 -16.91 -15.22 -4.47
C GLU A 10 -15.91 -14.07 -4.68
N PRO A 11 -16.31 -13.00 -5.40
CA PRO A 11 -15.46 -11.86 -5.64
C PRO A 11 -15.10 -11.17 -4.31
N PHE A 12 -13.79 -11.07 -4.07
CA PHE A 12 -13.13 -10.45 -2.94
C PHE A 12 -13.76 -9.11 -2.53
N ASP A 13 -14.27 -9.04 -1.30
CA ASP A 13 -14.98 -7.87 -0.75
C ASP A 13 -13.98 -6.92 -0.04
N ILE A 14 -13.55 -5.87 -0.75
CA ILE A 14 -12.65 -4.81 -0.23
C ILE A 14 -13.46 -3.91 0.73
N LYS A 15 -13.81 -4.41 1.91
CA LYS A 15 -14.61 -3.65 2.90
C LYS A 15 -13.80 -2.87 3.95
N ASN A 16 -12.51 -3.17 4.10
CA ASN A 16 -11.68 -2.57 5.16
C ASN A 16 -10.70 -1.49 4.70
N SER A 17 -10.85 -0.98 3.48
CA SER A 17 -10.17 0.26 3.09
C SER A 17 -11.25 1.31 2.81
N GLN A 18 -11.29 2.34 3.65
CA GLN A 18 -12.11 3.52 3.42
C GLN A 18 -11.48 4.26 2.24
N MET A 19 -11.80 3.82 1.02
CA MET A 19 -11.27 4.40 -0.20
C MET A 19 -12.14 5.58 -0.59
N ASP A 20 -11.73 6.78 -0.20
CA ASP A 20 -12.36 8.00 -0.66
C ASP A 20 -11.85 8.35 -2.07
N PHE A 21 -12.62 7.96 -3.08
CA PHE A 21 -12.21 8.06 -4.49
C PHE A 21 -12.45 9.44 -5.11
N ASP A 22 -13.21 10.33 -4.45
CA ASP A 22 -13.69 11.62 -4.98
C ASP A 22 -12.69 12.79 -4.80
N ILE A 23 -11.42 12.52 -4.44
CA ILE A 23 -10.42 13.58 -4.18
C ILE A 23 -9.64 13.96 -5.46
N GLU A 24 -9.38 15.26 -5.62
CA GLU A 24 -8.61 15.87 -6.71
C GLU A 24 -7.16 15.34 -6.75
N ARG A 25 -6.68 15.00 -7.94
CA ARG A 25 -5.30 14.53 -8.13
C ARG A 25 -4.31 15.68 -8.02
N VAL A 26 -3.12 15.38 -7.52
CA VAL A 26 -2.02 16.34 -7.52
C VAL A 26 -1.32 16.26 -8.87
N GLU A 27 -1.21 17.40 -9.57
CA GLU A 27 -0.42 17.50 -10.80
C GLU A 27 1.05 17.73 -10.45
N VAL A 28 1.91 16.91 -11.03
CA VAL A 28 3.37 16.97 -10.86
C VAL A 28 4.02 16.94 -12.24
N VAL A 29 5.06 17.75 -12.46
CA VAL A 29 5.76 17.82 -13.75
C VAL A 29 7.14 17.24 -13.61
N GLN A 30 7.37 16.10 -14.25
CA GLN A 30 8.67 15.41 -14.23
C GLN A 30 9.14 15.16 -15.66
N PHE A 31 10.39 15.54 -15.96
CA PHE A 31 10.98 15.45 -17.31
C PHE A 31 10.10 16.06 -18.43
N GLY A 32 9.38 17.16 -18.11
CA GLY A 32 8.45 17.81 -19.03
C GLY A 32 7.12 17.10 -19.23
N THR A 33 6.86 15.99 -18.52
CA THR A 33 5.61 15.25 -18.55
C THR A 33 4.77 15.58 -17.32
N LYS A 34 3.48 15.86 -17.53
CA LYS A 34 2.50 16.09 -16.46
C LYS A 34 1.91 14.76 -15.99
N PHE A 35 2.20 14.42 -14.75
CA PHE A 35 1.61 13.30 -14.03
C PHE A 35 0.50 13.79 -13.12
N ASN A 36 -0.56 13.02 -13.00
CA ASN A 36 -1.56 13.19 -11.96
C ASN A 36 -1.41 12.03 -11.00
N VAL A 37 -1.16 12.33 -9.72
CA VAL A 37 -0.85 11.32 -8.70
C VAL A 37 -1.83 11.44 -7.54
N LYS A 38 -2.22 10.31 -6.96
CA LYS A 38 -2.92 10.25 -5.68
C LYS A 38 -2.71 8.90 -4.98
N PRO A 39 -2.79 8.83 -3.65
CA PRO A 39 -3.00 7.54 -2.98
C PRO A 39 -4.34 6.93 -3.43
N ILE A 40 -4.34 5.64 -3.73
CA ILE A 40 -5.55 4.91 -4.19
C ILE A 40 -5.94 3.76 -3.26
N ALA A 41 -5.01 3.30 -2.42
CA ALA A 41 -5.26 2.26 -1.43
C ALA A 41 -4.24 2.30 -0.29
N VAL A 42 -4.66 1.80 0.87
CA VAL A 42 -3.80 1.47 1.99
C VAL A 42 -4.04 0.01 2.32
N PHE A 43 -2.97 -0.76 2.51
CA PHE A 43 -3.07 -2.18 2.85
C PHE A 43 -2.01 -2.57 3.88
N ASN A 44 -2.24 -3.71 4.53
CA ASN A 44 -1.36 -4.21 5.58
C ASN A 44 -0.62 -5.44 5.07
N VAL A 45 0.71 -5.39 5.17
CA VAL A 45 1.62 -6.48 4.86
C VAL A 45 1.85 -7.28 6.14
N TYR A 46 1.55 -8.58 6.08
CA TYR A 46 1.83 -9.48 7.19
C TYR A 46 3.33 -9.75 7.31
N LEU A 47 3.88 -9.49 8.50
CA LEU A 47 5.30 -9.66 8.80
C LEU A 47 5.60 -10.92 9.62
N GLY A 48 4.57 -11.58 10.15
CA GLY A 48 4.70 -12.81 10.93
C GLY A 48 3.95 -12.76 12.26
N THR A 49 4.17 -13.79 13.08
CA THR A 49 3.54 -13.94 14.39
C THR A 49 4.55 -13.72 15.51
N GLN A 50 4.11 -13.14 16.62
CA GLN A 50 4.86 -13.06 17.87
C GLN A 50 4.04 -13.65 19.02
N ILE A 51 4.72 -14.34 19.94
CA ILE A 51 4.09 -14.88 21.16
C ILE A 51 4.70 -14.18 22.37
N ALA A 52 3.84 -13.76 23.28
CA ALA A 52 4.21 -13.11 24.53
C ALA A 52 3.57 -13.85 25.71
N ALA A 53 4.34 -14.13 26.75
CA ALA A 53 3.83 -14.66 28.02
C ALA A 53 3.42 -13.54 29.00
N SER A 54 3.89 -12.32 28.74
CA SER A 54 3.66 -11.10 29.52
C SER A 54 3.92 -9.89 28.61
N PRO A 55 3.52 -8.67 29.01
CA PRO A 55 3.84 -7.48 28.24
C PRO A 55 5.34 -7.36 27.97
N LYS A 56 5.74 -7.09 26.72
CA LYS A 56 7.15 -6.93 26.32
C LYS A 56 7.30 -6.13 25.04
N THR A 57 8.45 -5.49 24.87
CA THR A 57 8.88 -4.92 23.59
C THR A 57 9.66 -5.97 22.81
N VAL A 58 9.40 -6.09 21.50
CA VAL A 58 10.12 -7.01 20.61
C VAL A 58 10.66 -6.27 19.39
N GLU A 59 11.80 -6.74 18.88
CA GLU A 59 12.32 -6.30 17.59
C GLU A 59 11.70 -7.16 16.47
N VAL A 60 11.17 -6.50 15.44
CA VAL A 60 10.60 -7.12 14.25
C VAL A 60 11.30 -6.59 13.00
N LYS A 61 11.41 -7.46 11.99
CA LYS A 61 11.88 -7.09 10.66
C LYS A 61 10.71 -6.47 9.89
N CYS A 62 10.92 -5.32 9.28
CA CYS A 62 9.96 -4.66 8.40
C CYS A 62 10.69 -4.04 7.20
N PHE A 63 9.96 -3.40 6.32
CA PHE A 63 10.48 -2.91 5.05
C PHE A 63 10.44 -1.38 4.96
N LYS A 64 11.36 -0.80 4.21
CA LYS A 64 11.39 0.62 3.84
C LYS A 64 11.68 0.73 2.35
N GLY A 65 11.09 1.72 1.69
CA GLY A 65 11.27 1.94 0.24
C GLY A 65 10.01 1.65 -0.58
N SER A 66 10.18 1.61 -1.91
CA SER A 66 9.12 1.21 -2.85
C SER A 66 9.14 -0.29 -3.12
N CYS A 67 7.96 -0.89 -3.28
CA CYS A 67 7.75 -2.31 -3.58
C CYS A 67 8.24 -2.74 -4.97
N SER A 68 8.42 -1.84 -5.92
CA SER A 68 8.74 -2.18 -7.32
C SER A 68 10.07 -1.62 -7.80
N HIS A 69 10.31 -0.32 -7.64
CA HIS A 69 11.50 0.34 -8.19
C HIS A 69 11.86 1.64 -7.44
N HIS A 70 12.93 2.32 -7.87
CA HIS A 70 13.23 3.66 -7.36
C HIS A 70 12.07 4.64 -7.67
N LEU A 71 11.73 5.49 -6.71
CA LEU A 71 10.69 6.51 -6.84
C LEU A 71 11.26 7.87 -6.45
N GLU A 72 10.97 8.92 -7.21
CA GLU A 72 11.37 10.27 -6.81
C GLU A 72 10.41 10.77 -5.72
N LYS A 73 10.96 11.00 -4.52
CA LYS A 73 10.20 11.33 -3.31
C LYS A 73 9.62 12.73 -3.39
N ASP A 74 10.46 13.69 -3.78
CA ASP A 74 10.22 15.11 -3.54
C ASP A 74 9.13 15.69 -4.43
N GLU A 75 8.92 15.13 -5.61
CA GLU A 75 7.92 15.65 -6.54
C GLU A 75 6.58 14.93 -6.39
N PHE A 76 6.55 13.61 -6.27
CA PHE A 76 5.30 12.86 -6.29
C PHE A 76 4.69 12.62 -4.92
N LEU A 77 5.50 12.09 -4.00
CA LEU A 77 5.00 11.62 -2.73
C LEU A 77 4.78 12.77 -1.78
N LYS A 78 5.73 13.69 -1.69
CA LYS A 78 5.55 14.91 -0.88
C LYS A 78 4.33 15.70 -1.32
N ALA A 79 4.14 15.89 -2.63
CA ALA A 79 3.00 16.62 -3.14
C ALA A 79 1.67 15.92 -2.82
N CYS A 80 1.64 14.57 -2.80
CA CYS A 80 0.50 13.83 -2.29
C CYS A 80 0.35 13.97 -0.76
N GLU A 81 1.39 13.75 0.02
CA GLU A 81 1.35 13.79 1.50
C GLU A 81 1.05 15.20 2.07
N ASP A 82 1.28 16.25 1.30
CA ASP A 82 0.91 17.64 1.63
C ASP A 82 -0.59 17.91 1.40
N VAL A 83 -1.25 17.15 0.53
CA VAL A 83 -2.68 17.29 0.18
C VAL A 83 -3.55 16.26 0.90
N TYR A 84 -3.02 15.06 1.10
CA TYR A 84 -3.72 13.90 1.65
C TYR A 84 -3.22 13.58 3.06
N GLU A 85 -4.12 13.09 3.93
CA GLU A 85 -3.75 12.67 5.29
C GLU A 85 -2.92 11.37 5.33
N VAL A 86 -2.84 10.66 4.20
CA VAL A 86 -2.11 9.40 4.05
C VAL A 86 -0.63 9.69 3.86
N LYS A 87 0.21 9.27 4.82
CA LYS A 87 1.66 9.54 4.83
C LYS A 87 2.48 8.28 5.06
N ASN A 88 3.61 8.16 4.38
CA ASN A 88 4.54 7.06 4.62
C ASN A 88 5.33 7.24 5.93
N ASN A 89 5.47 8.44 6.48
CA ASN A 89 6.16 8.75 7.75
C ASN A 89 7.62 8.25 7.84
N PHE A 90 8.26 7.89 6.73
CA PHE A 90 9.69 7.57 6.68
C PHE A 90 10.49 8.80 6.27
N ASP A 91 11.49 9.14 7.08
CA ASP A 91 12.52 10.08 6.65
C ASP A 91 13.49 9.36 5.73
N TYR A 92 13.66 9.90 4.52
CA TYR A 92 14.63 9.42 3.56
C TYR A 92 15.70 10.50 3.48
N ASP A 93 16.97 10.12 3.61
CA ASP A 93 18.12 11.04 3.54
C ASP A 93 18.42 11.49 2.10
N TYR A 94 17.56 11.09 1.16
CA TYR A 94 17.72 11.27 -0.28
C TYR A 94 16.40 11.72 -0.89
N ASP A 95 16.49 12.44 -2.01
CA ASP A 95 15.35 12.88 -2.83
C ASP A 95 14.67 11.68 -3.55
N LEU A 96 15.27 10.49 -3.46
CA LEU A 96 14.77 9.24 -4.00
C LEU A 96 14.36 8.28 -2.89
N ILE A 97 13.16 7.72 -3.02
CA ILE A 97 12.77 6.50 -2.33
C ILE A 97 13.48 5.32 -3.03
N PRO A 98 14.37 4.59 -2.33
CA PRO A 98 15.04 3.43 -2.90
C PRO A 98 14.07 2.25 -3.03
N PRO A 99 14.48 1.20 -3.78
CA PRO A 99 13.82 -0.09 -3.77
C PRO A 99 13.75 -0.64 -2.35
N THR A 100 12.79 -1.53 -2.13
CA THR A 100 12.56 -2.19 -0.86
C THR A 100 13.84 -2.72 -0.23
N PHE A 101 14.07 -2.38 1.03
CA PHE A 101 15.10 -2.99 1.87
C PHE A 101 14.57 -3.26 3.28
N GLU A 102 15.15 -4.25 3.94
CA GLU A 102 14.77 -4.65 5.29
C GLU A 102 15.38 -3.71 6.34
N ILE A 103 14.57 -3.32 7.32
CA ILE A 103 14.98 -2.61 8.52
C ILE A 103 14.42 -3.32 9.76
N LYS A 104 14.83 -2.86 10.94
CA LYS A 104 14.35 -3.36 12.23
C LYS A 104 13.54 -2.28 12.93
N LYS A 105 12.43 -2.68 13.54
CA LYS A 105 11.62 -1.83 14.41
C LYS A 105 11.29 -2.52 15.72
N THR A 106 11.19 -1.74 16.78
CA THR A 106 10.67 -2.20 18.06
C THR A 106 9.18 -1.92 18.14
N ILE A 107 8.40 -2.90 18.58
CA ILE A 107 6.97 -2.76 18.86
C ILE A 107 6.63 -3.33 20.23
N ASP A 108 5.57 -2.82 20.84
CA ASP A 108 5.09 -3.29 22.12
C ASP A 108 4.00 -4.35 21.95
N LEU A 109 4.15 -5.45 22.68
CA LEU A 109 3.12 -6.46 22.87
C LEU A 109 2.51 -6.23 24.25
N PRO A 110 1.28 -5.67 24.34
CA PRO A 110 0.77 -5.12 25.59
C PRO A 110 0.29 -6.16 26.60
N SER A 111 0.18 -7.43 26.22
CA SER A 111 -0.33 -8.51 27.07
C SER A 111 0.29 -9.86 26.70
N ALA A 112 -0.03 -10.89 27.51
CA ALA A 112 0.18 -12.27 27.11
C ALA A 112 -0.76 -12.62 25.92
N GLY A 113 -0.28 -13.45 25.00
CA GLY A 113 -1.05 -13.90 23.84
C GLY A 113 -0.21 -14.12 22.59
N THR A 114 -0.92 -14.36 21.48
CA THR A 114 -0.36 -14.49 20.14
C THR A 114 -0.80 -13.29 19.31
N PHE A 115 0.15 -12.64 18.64
CA PHE A 115 -0.08 -11.42 17.88
C PHE A 115 0.38 -11.60 16.43
N ALA A 116 -0.46 -11.19 15.49
CA ALA A 116 -0.03 -10.95 14.12
C ALA A 116 0.63 -9.58 14.02
N ILE A 117 1.77 -9.51 13.35
CA ILE A 117 2.49 -8.26 13.12
C ILE A 117 2.22 -7.80 11.69
N PHE A 118 1.84 -6.55 11.54
CA PHE A 118 1.56 -5.93 10.25
C PHE A 118 2.40 -4.68 10.05
N GLN A 119 2.66 -4.38 8.79
CA GLN A 119 3.16 -3.09 8.35
C GLN A 119 2.23 -2.50 7.31
N THR A 120 1.92 -1.21 7.45
CA THR A 120 1.13 -0.50 6.46
C THR A 120 1.96 -0.19 5.20
N ALA A 121 1.33 -0.33 4.03
CA ALA A 121 1.85 0.12 2.75
C ALA A 121 0.76 0.91 2.01
N ILE A 122 1.19 1.90 1.23
CA ILE A 122 0.33 2.84 0.51
C ILE A 122 0.54 2.64 -0.99
N ILE A 123 -0.54 2.44 -1.74
CA ILE A 123 -0.50 2.37 -3.20
C ILE A 123 -0.85 3.74 -3.76
N TYR A 124 0.02 4.27 -4.60
CA TYR A 124 -0.15 5.49 -5.36
C TYR A 124 -0.48 5.16 -6.82
N GLY A 125 -1.51 5.80 -7.35
CA GLY A 125 -1.89 5.70 -8.75
C GLY A 125 -1.38 6.92 -9.51
N PHE A 126 -0.66 6.67 -10.60
CA PHE A 126 -0.12 7.67 -11.52
C PHE A 126 -0.88 7.58 -12.83
N ARG A 127 -1.28 8.74 -13.38
CA ARG A 127 -1.72 8.81 -14.77
C ARG A 127 -1.09 9.99 -15.50
N TRP A 128 -0.73 9.80 -16.75
CA TRP A 128 -0.23 10.86 -17.63
C TRP A 128 -0.75 10.66 -19.05
N ARG A 129 -0.71 11.71 -19.87
CA ARG A 129 -0.94 11.58 -21.30
C ARG A 129 0.38 11.26 -21.99
N ASP A 130 0.39 10.19 -22.78
CA ASP A 130 1.51 9.83 -23.64
C ASP A 130 1.71 10.95 -24.67
N PRO A 131 2.91 11.56 -24.77
CA PRO A 131 3.13 12.67 -25.68
C PRO A 131 3.09 12.25 -27.16
N GLN A 132 3.29 10.96 -27.46
CA GLN A 132 3.28 10.46 -28.84
C GLN A 132 1.88 10.06 -29.29
N THR A 133 1.09 9.41 -28.42
CA THR A 133 -0.23 8.89 -28.80
C THR A 133 -1.39 9.72 -28.27
N SER A 134 -1.15 10.64 -27.33
CA SER A 134 -2.17 11.37 -26.56
C SER A 134 -3.09 10.50 -25.69
N ASP A 135 -2.82 9.19 -25.60
CA ASP A 135 -3.58 8.26 -24.76
C ASP A 135 -3.23 8.41 -23.28
N TRP A 136 -4.17 8.04 -22.42
CA TRP A 136 -3.88 7.93 -20.99
C TRP A 136 -3.06 6.68 -20.70
N ARG A 137 -1.98 6.87 -19.95
CA ARG A 137 -1.14 5.81 -19.38
C ARG A 137 -1.32 5.79 -17.88
N TYR A 138 -1.10 4.61 -17.29
CA TYR A 138 -1.30 4.34 -15.88
C TYR A 138 -0.10 3.58 -15.32
N LEU A 139 0.30 3.94 -14.11
CA LEU A 139 1.31 3.24 -13.33
C LEU A 139 0.83 3.19 -11.88
N LEU A 140 1.17 2.11 -11.18
CA LEU A 140 0.94 1.98 -9.75
C LEU A 140 2.27 1.77 -9.06
N GLU A 141 2.41 2.39 -7.90
CA GLU A 141 3.59 2.22 -7.07
C GLU A 141 3.17 2.08 -5.61
N ALA A 142 3.73 1.10 -4.91
CA ALA A 142 3.49 0.94 -3.48
C ALA A 142 4.72 1.34 -2.68
N VAL A 143 4.50 2.07 -1.59
CA VAL A 143 5.55 2.51 -0.66
C VAL A 143 5.19 2.02 0.74
N TYR A 144 6.15 1.41 1.42
CA TYR A 144 5.96 1.03 2.82
C TYR A 144 5.84 2.28 3.69
N ALA A 145 4.84 2.29 4.57
CA ALA A 145 4.73 3.29 5.62
C ALA A 145 5.50 2.86 6.87
N ASN A 146 5.92 3.84 7.66
CA ASN A 146 6.62 3.71 8.92
C ASN A 146 5.66 3.35 10.06
N ASP A 147 4.59 2.61 9.74
CA ASP A 147 3.57 2.16 10.68
C ASP A 147 3.61 0.64 10.76
N VAL A 148 4.04 0.13 11.92
CA VAL A 148 4.20 -1.29 12.22
C VAL A 148 3.52 -1.54 13.55
N PHE A 149 2.58 -2.49 13.56
CA PHE A 149 1.71 -2.70 14.70
C PHE A 149 1.39 -4.18 14.90
N ALA A 150 0.99 -4.50 16.13
CA ALA A 150 0.57 -5.84 16.54
C ALA A 150 -0.95 -5.89 16.71
N VAL A 151 -1.57 -6.96 16.24
CA VAL A 151 -3.00 -7.25 16.44
C VAL A 151 -3.11 -8.63 17.11
N PRO A 152 -3.88 -8.78 18.20
CA PRO A 152 -4.20 -10.09 18.75
C PRO A 152 -4.73 -11.02 17.66
N MET A 153 -4.24 -12.25 17.61
CA MET A 153 -4.54 -13.16 16.49
C MET A 153 -6.03 -13.48 16.36
N ASP A 154 -6.77 -13.48 17.48
CA ASP A 154 -8.22 -13.65 17.55
C ASP A 154 -9.02 -12.43 17.04
N HIS A 155 -8.35 -11.29 16.83
CA HIS A 155 -8.94 -10.10 16.22
C HIS A 155 -8.63 -9.99 14.71
N VAL A 156 -7.82 -10.90 14.15
CA VAL A 156 -7.54 -10.94 12.71
C VAL A 156 -8.68 -11.68 12.01
N GLN A 157 -9.52 -10.93 11.28
CA GLN A 157 -10.71 -11.48 10.62
C GLN A 157 -10.43 -12.03 9.20
N TYR A 158 -9.41 -11.49 8.53
CA TYR A 158 -9.13 -11.76 7.12
C TYR A 158 -7.62 -11.90 6.90
N ASP A 159 -7.27 -12.73 5.92
CA ASP A 159 -5.89 -12.84 5.45
C ASP A 159 -5.44 -11.57 4.71
N THR A 160 -4.14 -11.28 4.76
CA THR A 160 -3.56 -10.17 4.00
C THR A 160 -3.50 -10.49 2.52
N VAL A 161 -3.77 -9.49 1.70
CA VAL A 161 -3.64 -9.61 0.25
C VAL A 161 -2.18 -9.38 -0.15
N PRO A 162 -1.55 -10.31 -0.89
CA PRO A 162 -0.23 -10.06 -1.45
C PRO A 162 -0.24 -8.87 -2.42
N TYR A 163 0.91 -8.22 -2.59
CA TYR A 163 1.04 -7.04 -3.45
C TYR A 163 0.64 -7.29 -4.91
N ASN A 164 1.07 -8.42 -5.50
CA ASN A 164 0.83 -8.70 -6.92
C ASN A 164 -0.67 -8.77 -7.28
N PRO A 165 -1.53 -9.52 -6.56
CA PRO A 165 -2.98 -9.48 -6.76
C PRO A 165 -3.59 -8.08 -6.63
N LEU A 166 -3.15 -7.27 -5.66
CA LEU A 166 -3.63 -5.88 -5.52
C LEU A 166 -3.24 -5.05 -6.75
N TYR A 167 -1.98 -5.14 -7.18
CA TYR A 167 -1.48 -4.44 -8.36
C TYR A 167 -2.29 -4.79 -9.61
N THR A 168 -2.56 -6.09 -9.83
CA THR A 168 -3.40 -6.57 -10.94
C THR A 168 -4.82 -6.02 -10.84
N TYR A 169 -5.44 -6.09 -9.66
CA TYR A 169 -6.79 -5.56 -9.45
C TYR A 169 -6.87 -4.08 -9.84
N PHE A 170 -5.98 -3.24 -9.32
CA PHE A 170 -6.05 -1.80 -9.57
C PHE A 170 -5.74 -1.41 -11.03
N LEU A 171 -4.97 -2.20 -11.79
CA LEU A 171 -4.72 -1.91 -13.21
C LEU A 171 -5.80 -2.45 -14.16
N ILE A 172 -6.59 -3.45 -13.73
CA ILE A 172 -7.58 -4.10 -14.58
C ILE A 172 -8.98 -3.76 -14.10
N ASP A 173 -9.47 -4.48 -13.09
CA ASP A 173 -10.88 -4.40 -12.65
C ASP A 173 -11.18 -3.11 -11.86
N GLY A 174 -10.20 -2.66 -11.09
CA GLY A 174 -10.26 -1.48 -10.24
C GLY A 174 -9.85 -0.19 -10.95
N LEU A 175 -9.38 -0.24 -12.21
CA LEU A 175 -8.83 0.94 -12.89
C LEU A 175 -9.84 2.09 -12.94
N SER A 176 -11.09 1.80 -13.31
CA SER A 176 -12.15 2.80 -13.41
C SER A 176 -12.41 3.56 -12.10
N ARG A 177 -12.18 2.93 -10.95
CA ARG A 177 -12.45 3.49 -9.62
C ARG A 177 -11.53 4.66 -9.28
N TRP A 178 -10.29 4.62 -9.78
CA TRP A 178 -9.29 5.64 -9.45
C TRP A 178 -8.79 6.42 -10.66
N SER A 179 -9.00 5.95 -11.89
CA SER A 179 -8.51 6.60 -13.12
C SER A 179 -9.44 7.66 -13.69
N GLN A 180 -10.75 7.59 -13.41
CA GLN A 180 -11.73 8.51 -13.97
C GLN A 180 -11.69 9.88 -13.27
N THR A 181 -11.87 10.95 -14.05
CA THR A 181 -12.18 12.30 -13.56
C THR A 181 -13.68 12.51 -13.73
N LYS A 182 -14.35 13.07 -12.72
CA LYS A 182 -15.48 13.95 -12.99
C LYS A 182 -14.96 15.25 -13.59
#